data_AF-A0A542N507-F1
#
_entry.id   AF-A0A542N507-F1
#
_cell.length_a   1.000
_cell.length_b   1.000
_cell.length_c   1.000
_cell.angle_alpha   90.00
_cell.angle_beta   90.00
_cell.angle_gamma   90.00
#
_symmetry.space_group_name_H-M   'P 1'
#
loop_
_entity.id
_entity.type
_entity.pdbx_description
1 polymer ?
#
loop_
_entity_poly.entity_id
_entity_poly.type
_entity_poly.pdbx_seq_one_letter_code
_entity_poly.pdbx_strand_id
1 'polypeptide(L)'
;MLTVVATLFLAQNAFGNLYEQNAALRSLVTPSPGAFIGALEIGSPMYYYMPWSLIGLAAAVWLVVRMHRMALPAARRGWIALGLLAVAATSKTLLITTVNPVFRDPGETADRVRDLTGLWLAGNGLTILTTAAAVILLLSWRAGAADVAFRAK
;
A
#
# COMPACT_ATOMS: atom_id res chain seq x y z
N MET A 1 16.70 3.31 13.59
CA MET A 1 15.35 3.88 13.85
C MET A 1 14.55 4.07 12.56
N LEU A 2 15.05 4.79 11.55
CA LEU A 2 14.30 5.13 10.33
C LEU A 2 13.74 3.92 9.55
N THR A 3 14.49 2.82 9.44
CA THR A 3 13.98 1.60 8.80
C THR A 3 12.84 0.94 9.58
N VAL A 4 12.88 0.96 10.91
CA VAL A 4 11.80 0.42 11.75
C VAL A 4 10.54 1.25 11.53
N VAL A 5 10.67 2.58 11.54
CA VAL A 5 9.57 3.51 11.29
C VAL A 5 8.96 3.28 9.90
N ALA A 6 9.78 3.22 8.85
CA ALA A 6 9.32 2.96 7.49
C ALA A 6 8.61 1.60 7.39
N THR A 7 9.19 0.54 7.95
CA THR A 7 8.59 -0.80 7.94
C THR A 7 7.26 -0.86 8.70
N LEU A 8 7.19 -0.29 9.90
CA LEU A 8 5.96 -0.31 10.71
C LEU A 8 4.80 0.38 9.99
N PHE A 9 5.04 1.57 9.46
CA PHE A 9 3.99 2.32 8.77
C PHE A 9 3.61 1.71 7.42
N LEU A 10 4.56 1.14 6.68
CA LEU A 10 4.24 0.40 5.46
C LEU A 10 3.50 -0.92 5.72
N ALA A 11 3.79 -1.60 6.84
CA ALA A 11 3.06 -2.79 7.28
C ALA A 11 1.62 -2.43 7.70
N GLN A 12 1.45 -1.32 8.42
CA GLN A 12 0.12 -0.79 8.76
C GLN A 12 -0.69 -0.47 7.49
N ASN A 13 -0.06 0.13 6.49
CA ASN A 13 -0.68 0.38 5.19
C ASN A 13 -1.08 -0.94 4.49
N ALA A 14 -0.21 -1.96 4.49
CA ALA A 14 -0.53 -3.27 3.90
C ALA A 14 -1.72 -3.93 4.61
N PHE A 15 -1.78 -3.84 5.94
CA PHE A 15 -2.92 -4.32 6.72
C PHE A 15 -4.22 -3.59 6.36
N GLY A 16 -4.18 -2.27 6.22
CA GLY A 16 -5.33 -1.48 5.76
C GLY A 16 -5.86 -1.93 4.40
N ASN A 17 -4.96 -2.18 3.44
CA ASN A 17 -5.36 -2.69 2.13
C ASN A 17 -5.91 -4.13 2.20
N LEU A 18 -5.38 -5.00 3.06
CA LEU A 18 -5.93 -6.34 3.27
C LEU A 18 -7.35 -6.31 3.86
N TYR A 19 -7.60 -5.42 4.81
CA TYR A 19 -8.94 -5.21 5.35
C TYR A 19 -9.92 -4.82 4.24
N GLU A 20 -9.55 -3.88 3.37
CA GLU A 20 -10.39 -3.47 2.25
C GLU A 20 -10.59 -4.56 1.21
N GLN A 21 -9.56 -5.37 0.96
CA GLN A 21 -9.69 -6.54 0.08
C GLN A 21 -10.80 -7.46 0.60
N ASN A 22 -10.78 -7.76 1.91
CA ASN A 22 -11.76 -8.62 2.54
C ASN A 22 -13.17 -8.00 2.56
N ALA A 23 -13.27 -6.70 2.87
CA ALA A 23 -14.55 -5.98 2.86
C ALA A 23 -15.20 -5.95 1.47
N ALA A 24 -14.40 -5.77 0.41
CA ALA A 24 -14.88 -5.69 -0.97
C ALA A 24 -15.37 -7.04 -1.52
N LEU A 25 -14.93 -8.19 -0.99
CA LEU A 25 -15.39 -9.51 -1.45
C LEU A 25 -16.91 -9.69 -1.36
N ARG A 26 -17.55 -9.11 -0.34
CA ARG A 26 -19.00 -9.19 -0.17
C ARG A 26 -19.75 -8.53 -1.33
N SER A 27 -19.17 -7.49 -1.92
CA SER A 27 -19.77 -6.72 -3.01
C SER A 27 -19.66 -7.41 -4.36
N LEU A 28 -18.84 -8.46 -4.50
CA LEU A 28 -18.90 -9.35 -5.67
C LEU A 28 -20.17 -10.21 -5.65
N VAL A 29 -20.52 -10.73 -4.47
CA VAL A 29 -21.64 -11.68 -4.31
C VAL A 29 -22.97 -10.92 -4.24
N THR A 30 -23.01 -9.84 -3.47
CA THR A 30 -24.21 -9.02 -3.24
C THR A 30 -23.85 -7.54 -3.44
N PRO A 31 -23.83 -7.06 -4.70
CA PRO A 31 -23.56 -5.66 -5.00
C PRO A 31 -24.68 -4.78 -4.45
N SER A 32 -24.33 -3.70 -3.77
CA SER A 32 -25.28 -2.72 -3.24
C SER A 32 -24.83 -1.32 -3.63
N PRO A 33 -25.34 -0.77 -4.75
CA PRO A 33 -25.10 0.62 -5.14
C PRO A 33 -25.42 1.59 -4.01
N GLY A 34 -24.60 2.63 -3.84
CA GLY A 34 -24.79 3.64 -2.79
C GLY A 34 -24.49 3.20 -1.35
N ALA A 35 -24.13 1.94 -1.10
CA ALA A 35 -23.88 1.45 0.27
C ALA A 35 -22.47 1.76 0.80
N PHE A 36 -21.56 2.21 -0.08
CA PHE A 36 -20.19 2.49 0.32
C PHE A 36 -20.04 3.90 0.91
N ILE A 37 -19.34 3.97 2.03
CA ILE A 37 -18.92 5.23 2.66
C ILE A 37 -17.77 5.83 1.84
N GLY A 38 -17.66 7.16 1.83
CA GLY A 38 -16.57 7.84 1.14
C GLY A 38 -15.19 7.41 1.64
N ALA A 39 -14.21 7.30 0.74
CA ALA A 39 -12.85 6.86 1.07
C ALA A 39 -12.20 7.62 2.26
N LEU A 40 -12.55 8.89 2.46
CA LEU A 40 -12.02 9.75 3.52
C LEU A 40 -13.04 10.06 4.63
N GLU A 41 -14.15 9.34 4.67
CA GLU A 41 -15.19 9.51 5.69
C GLU A 41 -15.00 8.54 6.85
N ILE A 42 -15.50 8.91 8.04
CA ILE A 42 -15.46 8.07 9.23
C ILE A 42 -16.21 6.76 8.94
N GLY A 43 -15.54 5.63 9.17
CA GLY A 43 -16.05 4.30 8.82
C GLY A 43 -15.40 3.71 7.57
N SER A 44 -14.73 4.53 6.75
CA SER A 44 -13.84 4.04 5.70
C SER A 44 -12.53 3.52 6.31
N PRO A 45 -12.06 2.31 5.93
CA PRO A 45 -10.76 1.81 6.37
C PRO A 45 -9.62 2.76 5.98
N MET A 46 -9.68 3.33 4.77
CA MET A 46 -8.73 4.32 4.27
C MET A 46 -8.54 5.51 5.22
N TYR A 47 -9.60 5.98 5.85
CA TYR A 47 -9.55 7.09 6.80
C TYR A 47 -8.55 6.80 7.94
N TYR A 48 -8.46 5.55 8.39
CA TYR A 48 -7.63 5.16 9.52
C TYR A 48 -6.19 4.83 9.14
N TYR A 49 -5.91 4.43 7.90
CA TYR A 49 -4.55 4.05 7.50
C TYR A 49 -3.81 5.05 6.60
N MET A 50 -4.51 5.91 5.86
CA MET A 50 -3.90 6.83 4.89
C MET A 50 -2.87 7.80 5.51
N PRO A 51 -3.09 8.42 6.69
CA PRO A 51 -2.08 9.30 7.29
C PRO A 51 -0.76 8.58 7.54
N TRP A 52 -0.83 7.31 7.96
CA TRP A 52 0.33 6.48 8.22
C TRP A 52 1.08 6.11 6.94
N SER A 53 0.37 5.92 5.82
CA SER A 53 0.97 5.66 4.51
C SER A 53 1.88 6.80 4.05
N LEU A 54 1.47 8.05 4.28
CA LEU A 54 2.29 9.23 3.95
C LEU A 54 3.57 9.29 4.80
N ILE A 55 3.46 9.02 6.10
CA ILE A 55 4.60 8.99 7.02
C ILE A 55 5.56 7.85 6.63
N GLY A 56 5.03 6.67 6.32
CA GLY A 56 5.81 5.52 5.86
C GLY A 56 6.56 5.80 4.56
N LEU A 57 5.90 6.44 3.59
CA LEU A 57 6.51 6.82 2.31
C LEU A 57 7.63 7.85 2.52
N ALA A 58 7.40 8.90 3.31
CA ALA A 58 8.41 9.90 3.62
C ALA A 58 9.63 9.28 4.32
N ALA A 59 9.40 8.39 5.28
CA ALA A 59 10.46 7.64 5.96
C ALA A 59 11.26 6.75 4.99
N ALA A 60 10.58 6.07 4.04
CA ALA A 60 11.22 5.25 3.02
C ALA A 60 12.08 6.10 2.07
N VAL A 61 11.56 7.22 1.58
CA VAL A 61 12.32 8.17 0.73
C VAL A 61 13.56 8.65 1.46
N TRP A 62 13.41 9.10 2.71
CA TRP A 62 14.54 9.59 3.49
C TRP A 62 15.59 8.51 3.72
N LEU A 63 15.17 7.27 3.99
CA LEU A 63 16.06 6.12 4.15
C LEU A 63 16.88 5.86 2.88
N VAL A 64 16.24 5.83 1.73
CA VAL A 64 16.89 5.54 0.45
C VAL A 64 17.84 6.67 0.04
N VAL A 65 17.44 7.93 0.21
CA VAL A 65 18.31 9.10 -0.02
C VAL A 65 19.55 9.03 0.88
N ARG A 66 19.38 8.66 2.16
CA ARG A 66 20.51 8.48 3.08
C ARG A 66 21.44 7.35 2.66
N MET A 67 20.89 6.20 2.25
CA MET A 67 21.70 5.08 1.76
C MET A 67 22.50 5.46 0.51
N HIS A 68 21.88 6.20 -0.41
CA HIS A 68 22.53 6.66 -1.63
C HIS A 68 23.67 7.64 -1.33
N ARG A 69 23.44 8.63 -0.45
CA ARG A 69 24.47 9.58 -0.01
C ARG A 69 25.66 8.91 0.69
N MET A 70 25.42 7.79 1.37
CA MET A 70 26.46 6.99 2.01
C MET A 70 27.10 5.95 1.08
N ALA A 71 26.77 5.96 -0.22
CA ALA A 71 27.23 5.00 -1.22
C ALA A 71 27.03 3.52 -0.80
N LEU A 72 25.96 3.23 -0.04
CA LEU A 72 25.69 1.88 0.42
C LEU A 72 25.23 1.01 -0.76
N PRO A 73 25.72 -0.23 -0.91
CA PRO A 73 25.26 -1.16 -1.95
C PRO A 73 23.73 -1.40 -1.94
N ALA A 74 23.11 -1.25 -0.76
CA ALA A 74 21.68 -1.35 -0.56
C ALA A 74 20.85 -0.24 -1.26
N ALA A 75 21.48 0.87 -1.68
CA ALA A 75 20.78 1.99 -2.29
C ALA A 75 20.00 1.61 -3.55
N ARG A 76 20.55 0.70 -4.38
CA ARG A 76 19.85 0.20 -5.58
C ARG A 76 18.54 -0.50 -5.23
N ARG A 77 18.55 -1.36 -4.21
CA ARG A 77 17.34 -2.05 -3.71
C ARG A 77 16.35 -1.05 -3.12
N GLY A 78 16.86 -0.03 -2.45
CA GLY A 78 16.07 1.10 -1.95
C GLY A 78 15.30 1.83 -3.07
N TRP A 79 15.96 2.15 -4.18
CA TRP A 79 15.31 2.79 -5.33
C TRP A 79 14.24 1.89 -5.97
N ILE A 80 14.49 0.58 -6.09
CA ILE A 80 13.47 -0.37 -6.55
C ILE A 80 12.27 -0.38 -5.60
N ALA A 81 12.52 -0.39 -4.28
CA ALA A 81 11.45 -0.31 -3.29
C ALA A 81 10.61 0.98 -3.44
N LEU A 82 11.25 2.13 -3.68
CA LEU A 82 10.51 3.37 -3.97
C LEU A 82 9.68 3.29 -5.26
N GLY A 83 10.21 2.65 -6.30
CA GLY A 83 9.44 2.40 -7.54
C GLY A 83 8.19 1.57 -7.28
N LEU A 84 8.31 0.51 -6.47
CA LEU A 84 7.16 -0.32 -6.08
C LEU A 84 6.15 0.46 -5.23
N LEU A 85 6.60 1.31 -4.31
CA LEU A 85 5.71 2.17 -3.52
C LEU A 85 5.01 3.21 -4.42
N ALA A 86 5.66 3.70 -5.46
CA ALA A 86 5.04 4.59 -6.44
C ALA A 86 3.94 3.86 -7.25
N VAL A 87 4.16 2.60 -7.63
CA VAL A 87 3.12 1.77 -8.27
C VAL A 87 1.95 1.55 -7.32
N ALA A 88 2.21 1.23 -6.05
CA ALA A 88 1.18 1.08 -5.02
C ALA A 88 0.33 2.36 -4.86
N ALA A 89 0.99 3.51 -4.69
CA ALA A 89 0.33 4.80 -4.52
C ALA A 89 -0.49 5.19 -5.76
N THR A 90 0.04 4.97 -6.96
CA THR A 90 -0.65 5.28 -8.22
C THR A 90 -1.87 4.40 -8.40
N SER A 91 -1.72 3.08 -8.20
CA SER A 91 -2.82 2.11 -8.30
C SER A 91 -3.95 2.48 -7.33
N LYS A 92 -3.59 2.79 -6.08
CA LYS A 92 -4.57 3.18 -5.06
C LYS A 92 -5.27 4.49 -5.41
N THR A 93 -4.52 5.50 -5.86
CA THR A 93 -5.07 6.79 -6.29
C THR A 93 -6.08 6.62 -7.42
N LEU A 94 -5.76 5.78 -8.42
CA LEU A 94 -6.68 5.47 -9.51
C LEU A 94 -7.96 4.80 -9.00
N LEU A 95 -7.85 3.80 -8.13
CA LEU A 95 -9.03 3.15 -7.54
C LEU A 95 -9.91 4.13 -6.77
N ILE A 96 -9.32 4.98 -5.95
CA ILE A 96 -10.07 5.98 -5.15
C ILE A 96 -10.76 7.00 -6.05
N THR A 97 -10.10 7.45 -7.11
CA THR A 97 -10.62 8.54 -7.95
C THR A 97 -11.59 8.06 -9.01
N THR A 98 -11.49 6.79 -9.45
CA THR A 98 -12.29 6.26 -10.57
C THR A 98 -13.33 5.22 -10.17
N VAL A 99 -13.07 4.44 -9.11
CA VAL A 99 -13.95 3.34 -8.68
C VAL A 99 -14.78 3.71 -7.46
N ASN A 100 -14.18 4.35 -6.45
CA ASN A 100 -14.89 4.72 -5.22
C ASN A 100 -16.14 5.59 -5.48
N PRO A 101 -16.15 6.58 -6.39
CA PRO A 101 -17.35 7.37 -6.66
C PRO A 101 -18.53 6.53 -7.16
N VAL A 102 -18.26 5.51 -7.98
CA VAL A 102 -19.29 4.62 -8.53
C VAL A 102 -19.93 3.76 -7.44
N PHE A 103 -19.14 3.27 -6.48
CA PHE A 103 -19.69 2.51 -5.35
C PHE A 103 -20.62 3.33 -4.45
N ARG A 104 -20.50 4.66 -4.49
CA ARG A 104 -21.30 5.60 -3.70
C ARG A 104 -22.56 6.07 -4.42
N ASP A 105 -22.67 5.85 -5.72
CA ASP A 105 -23.81 6.32 -6.49
C ASP A 105 -24.98 5.33 -6.33
N PRO A 106 -26.12 5.73 -5.73
CA PRO A 106 -27.30 4.87 -5.65
C PRO A 106 -28.00 4.68 -7.00
N GLY A 107 -27.69 5.52 -8.01
CA GLY A 107 -28.21 5.42 -9.37
C GLY A 107 -27.49 4.39 -10.24
N GLU A 108 -26.39 3.81 -9.75
CA GLU A 108 -25.59 2.83 -10.49
C GLU A 108 -26.21 1.44 -10.47
N THR A 109 -25.82 0.62 -11.46
CA THR A 109 -26.35 -0.75 -11.58
C THR A 109 -25.54 -1.72 -10.72
N ALA A 110 -26.22 -2.76 -10.21
CA ALA A 110 -25.57 -3.83 -9.46
C ALA A 110 -24.46 -4.53 -10.26
N ASP A 111 -24.65 -4.70 -11.57
CA ASP A 111 -23.66 -5.32 -12.44
C ASP A 111 -22.43 -4.42 -12.63
N ARG A 112 -22.62 -3.11 -12.83
CA ARG A 112 -21.50 -2.16 -12.91
C ARG A 112 -20.68 -2.13 -11.62
N VAL A 113 -21.34 -2.15 -10.47
CA VAL A 113 -20.69 -2.25 -9.16
C VAL A 113 -19.93 -3.57 -9.02
N ARG A 114 -20.49 -4.70 -9.48
CA ARG A 114 -19.80 -5.99 -9.45
C ARG A 114 -18.51 -5.98 -10.28
N ASP A 115 -18.57 -5.48 -11.51
CA ASP A 115 -17.41 -5.41 -12.42
C ASP A 115 -16.30 -4.54 -11.83
N LEU A 116 -16.68 -3.37 -11.33
CA LEU A 116 -15.74 -2.45 -10.70
C LEU A 116 -15.22 -2.96 -9.35
N THR A 117 -15.98 -3.81 -8.66
CA THR A 117 -15.46 -4.56 -7.49
C THR A 117 -14.33 -5.51 -7.91
N GLY A 118 -14.46 -6.17 -9.06
CA GLY A 118 -13.36 -6.96 -9.64
C GLY A 118 -12.11 -6.13 -9.89
N LEU A 119 -12.27 -4.95 -10.51
CA LEU A 119 -11.17 -4.01 -10.74
C LEU A 119 -10.53 -3.50 -9.43
N TRP A 120 -11.37 -3.18 -8.43
CA TRP A 120 -10.91 -2.78 -7.10
C TRP A 120 -10.06 -3.86 -6.45
N LEU A 121 -10.55 -5.10 -6.44
CA LEU A 121 -9.82 -6.24 -5.87
C LEU A 121 -8.50 -6.49 -6.57
N ALA A 122 -8.45 -6.36 -7.90
CA ALA A 122 -7.22 -6.53 -8.67
C ALA A 122 -6.20 -5.42 -8.37
N GLY A 123 -6.61 -4.15 -8.45
CA GLY A 123 -5.72 -3.02 -8.19
C GLY A 123 -5.26 -2.93 -6.72
N ASN A 124 -6.12 -3.30 -5.79
CA ASN A 124 -5.79 -3.34 -4.37
C ASN A 124 -4.86 -4.53 -4.05
N GLY A 125 -5.06 -5.68 -4.71
CA GLY A 125 -4.11 -6.79 -4.70
C GLY A 125 -2.72 -6.38 -5.19
N LEU A 126 -2.64 -5.65 -6.30
CA LEU A 126 -1.37 -5.08 -6.79
C LEU A 126 -0.72 -4.14 -5.76
N THR A 127 -1.52 -3.28 -5.12
CA THR A 127 -1.07 -2.37 -4.05
C THR A 127 -0.46 -3.14 -2.87
N ILE A 128 -1.10 -4.23 -2.45
CA ILE A 128 -0.61 -5.11 -1.37
C ILE A 128 0.72 -5.75 -1.77
N LEU A 129 0.79 -6.39 -2.95
CA LEU A 129 1.97 -7.12 -3.40
C LEU A 129 3.19 -6.20 -3.56
N THR A 130 3.00 -5.03 -4.19
CA THR A 130 4.07 -4.05 -4.40
C THR A 130 4.54 -3.43 -3.09
N THR A 131 3.63 -3.13 -2.15
CA THR A 131 3.99 -2.66 -0.80
C THR A 131 4.77 -3.72 -0.03
N ALA A 132 4.32 -4.98 -0.03
CA ALA A 132 4.99 -6.08 0.63
C ALA A 132 6.40 -6.31 0.07
N ALA A 133 6.55 -6.33 -1.26
CA ALA A 133 7.84 -6.44 -1.92
C ALA A 133 8.78 -5.27 -1.56
N ALA A 134 8.27 -4.04 -1.51
CA ALA A 134 9.04 -2.88 -1.09
C ALA A 134 9.55 -3.03 0.36
N VAL A 135 8.68 -3.48 1.29
CA VAL A 135 9.06 -3.74 2.67
C VAL A 135 10.15 -4.81 2.77
N ILE A 136 10.02 -5.92 2.03
CA ILE A 136 11.01 -6.99 1.98
C ILE A 136 12.37 -6.45 1.49
N LEU A 137 12.38 -5.64 0.42
CA LEU A 137 13.61 -5.04 -0.09
C LEU A 137 14.26 -4.11 0.95
N LEU A 138 13.45 -3.28 1.63
CA LEU A 138 13.89 -2.38 2.70
C LEU A 138 14.32 -3.10 3.99
N LEU A 139 13.93 -4.36 4.20
CA LEU A 139 14.39 -5.16 5.34
C LEU A 139 15.59 -6.04 5.00
N SER A 140 15.65 -6.58 3.78
CA SER A 140 16.69 -7.52 3.33
C SER A 140 18.11 -6.99 3.50
N TRP A 141 18.31 -5.67 3.40
CA TRP A 141 19.62 -5.07 3.61
C TRP A 141 20.07 -5.09 5.07
N ARG A 142 19.14 -5.03 6.03
CA ARG A 142 19.48 -5.10 7.47
C ARG A 142 19.92 -6.50 7.85
N ALA A 143 19.26 -7.52 7.31
CA ALA A 143 19.66 -8.92 7.50
C ALA A 143 21.07 -9.15 6.93
N GLY A 144 21.32 -8.71 5.69
CA GLY A 144 22.65 -8.84 5.08
C GLY A 144 23.75 -8.07 5.83
N ALA A 145 23.45 -6.88 6.36
CA ALA A 145 24.41 -6.11 7.16
C ALA A 145 24.73 -6.78 8.52
N ALA A 146 23.72 -7.38 9.16
CA ALA A 146 23.89 -8.11 10.42
C ALA A 146 24.72 -9.39 10.22
N ASP A 147 24.47 -10.14 9.13
CA ASP A 147 25.20 -11.38 8.82
C ASP A 147 26.69 -11.11 8.54
N VAL A 148 27.01 -10.05 7.80
CA VAL A 148 28.41 -9.65 7.55
C VAL A 148 29.12 -9.28 8.84
N ALA A 149 28.46 -8.52 9.73
CA ALA A 149 29.03 -8.13 11.01
C ALA A 149 29.24 -9.31 11.97
N PHE A 150 28.38 -10.34 11.91
CA PHE A 150 28.54 -11.56 12.69
C PHE A 150 29.72 -12.41 12.21
N ARG A 151 29.89 -12.56 10.88
CA ARG A 151 31.00 -13.34 10.28
C ARG A 151 32.38 -12.70 10.43
N ALA A 152 32.43 -11.40 10.73
CA ALA A 152 33.69 -10.66 10.92
C ALA A 152 34.20 -10.70 12.38
N LYS A 153 33.47 -11.35 13.29
CA LYS A 153 33.87 -11.61 14.68
C LYS A 153 34.31 -13.06 14.83
#